data_AF-A0A396K7Y1-F1
#
_entry.id   AF-A0A396K7Y1-F1
#
_cell.length_a   1.000
_cell.length_b   1.000
_cell.length_c   1.000
_cell.angle_alpha   90.00
_cell.angle_beta   90.00
_cell.angle_gamma   90.00
#
_symmetry.space_group_name_H-M   'P 1'
#
loop_
_entity.id
_entity.type
_entity.pdbx_description
1 polymer ?
#
loop_
_entity_poly.entity_id
_entity_poly.type
_entity_poly.pdbx_seq_one_letter_code
_entity_poly.pdbx_strand_id
1 'polypeptide(L)'
;ILSYISLEVYTNFRILPAILFIYLPVVYMGYSPFWTAVFICAITTAVTMYLIGGASEKTVCAVLGTISGVLIAGITATVFSRLSGITGWNVSDIESLLTLYETNDIQVGGLLFSGLLISTLGAVMDVAMSISSAMKEIYDQNHQITRMQLVKAGMRVGRDMMGTDSNTLILAFAGSSISMLIMDYAYHLPYLQIINSNNIGIALMQGLSGSFGIVLSVPATVAFAAWIYTGRK
;
A
#
# COMPACT_ATOMS: atom_id res chain seq x y z
N ILE A 1 -12.09 -0.90 24.76
CA ILE A 1 -10.77 -1.37 24.27
C ILE A 1 -10.90 -2.75 23.61
N LEU A 2 -11.25 -3.82 24.34
CA LEU A 2 -11.45 -5.17 23.75
C LEU A 2 -12.43 -5.21 22.55
N SER A 3 -13.54 -4.49 22.60
CA SER A 3 -14.51 -4.38 21.49
C SER A 3 -13.94 -3.67 20.24
N TYR A 4 -13.06 -2.68 20.41
CA TYR A 4 -12.41 -1.97 19.30
C TYR A 4 -11.31 -2.83 18.65
N ILE A 5 -10.49 -3.50 19.46
CA ILE A 5 -9.46 -4.42 18.99
C ILE A 5 -10.09 -5.59 18.21
N SER A 6 -11.20 -6.15 18.71
CA SER A 6 -11.90 -7.20 17.98
C SER A 6 -12.49 -6.70 16.67
N LEU A 7 -12.96 -5.45 16.58
CA LEU A 7 -13.45 -4.87 15.33
C LEU A 7 -12.33 -4.69 14.29
N GLU A 8 -11.17 -4.15 14.67
CA GLU A 8 -10.01 -3.99 13.76
C GLU A 8 -9.54 -5.34 13.22
N VAL A 9 -9.38 -6.34 14.11
CA VAL A 9 -8.98 -7.70 13.73
C VAL A 9 -10.02 -8.33 12.80
N TYR A 10 -11.32 -8.17 13.08
CA TYR A 10 -12.39 -8.69 12.22
C TYR A 10 -12.41 -8.04 10.84
N THR A 11 -12.08 -6.74 10.78
CA THR A 11 -12.09 -5.97 9.53
C THR A 11 -10.91 -6.35 8.65
N ASN A 12 -9.71 -6.49 9.24
CA ASN A 12 -8.54 -7.03 8.53
C ASN A 12 -8.77 -8.47 8.03
N PHE A 13 -9.44 -9.30 8.84
CA PHE A 13 -9.79 -10.66 8.42
C PHE A 13 -10.80 -10.70 7.25
N ARG A 14 -11.59 -9.64 7.04
CA ARG A 14 -12.51 -9.50 5.89
C ARG A 14 -11.82 -9.10 4.58
N ILE A 15 -10.58 -8.61 4.63
CA ILE A 15 -9.81 -8.28 3.42
C ILE A 15 -9.42 -9.57 2.67
N LEU A 16 -9.08 -10.65 3.40
CA LEU A 16 -8.74 -11.95 2.81
C LEU A 16 -9.84 -12.52 1.89
N PRO A 17 -11.11 -12.65 2.31
CA PRO A 17 -12.18 -13.14 1.44
C PRO A 17 -12.49 -12.16 0.29
N ALA A 18 -12.31 -10.85 0.45
CA ALA A 18 -12.44 -9.92 -0.68
C ALA A 18 -11.38 -10.21 -1.76
N ILE A 19 -10.15 -10.52 -1.36
CA ILE A 19 -9.10 -10.93 -2.31
C ILE A 19 -9.46 -12.28 -2.95
N LEU A 20 -9.89 -13.26 -2.16
CA LEU A 20 -10.17 -14.61 -2.68
C LEU A 20 -11.42 -14.69 -3.58
N PHE A 21 -12.49 -13.95 -3.24
CA PHE A 21 -13.79 -14.07 -3.91
C PHE A 21 -14.12 -12.92 -4.87
N ILE A 22 -13.36 -11.81 -4.85
CA ILE A 22 -13.57 -10.67 -5.76
C ILE A 22 -12.35 -10.46 -6.66
N TYR A 23 -11.15 -10.34 -6.08
CA TYR A 23 -9.95 -10.06 -6.88
C TYR A 23 -9.61 -11.21 -7.84
N LEU A 24 -9.50 -12.45 -7.34
CA LEU A 24 -9.17 -13.62 -8.15
C LEU A 24 -10.14 -13.83 -9.34
N PRO A 25 -11.47 -13.88 -9.17
CA PRO A 25 -12.37 -14.10 -10.29
C PRO A 25 -12.40 -12.95 -11.30
N VAL A 26 -12.25 -11.69 -10.86
CA VAL A 26 -12.22 -10.54 -11.78
C VAL A 26 -10.94 -10.53 -12.63
N VAL A 27 -9.80 -10.88 -12.03
CA VAL A 27 -8.55 -11.07 -12.79
C VAL A 27 -8.65 -12.26 -13.74
N TYR A 28 -9.32 -13.33 -13.32
CA TYR A 28 -9.57 -14.50 -14.16
C TYR A 28 -10.48 -14.18 -15.37
N MET A 29 -11.31 -13.15 -15.29
CA MET A 29 -12.11 -12.64 -16.42
C MET A 29 -11.32 -11.78 -17.43
N GLY A 30 -9.99 -11.64 -17.27
CA GLY A 30 -9.13 -10.91 -18.19
C GLY A 30 -9.03 -9.40 -17.93
N TYR A 31 -9.57 -8.89 -16.81
CA TYR A 31 -9.41 -7.49 -16.43
C TYR A 31 -7.98 -7.20 -15.96
N SER A 32 -7.53 -5.95 -16.17
CA SER A 32 -6.24 -5.45 -15.71
C SER A 32 -6.05 -5.68 -14.19
N PRO A 33 -5.05 -6.48 -13.76
CA PRO A 33 -4.83 -6.75 -12.34
C PRO A 33 -4.51 -5.49 -11.53
N PHE A 34 -3.79 -4.55 -12.15
CA PHE A 34 -3.41 -3.28 -11.53
C PHE A 34 -4.63 -2.45 -11.15
N TRP A 35 -5.51 -2.14 -12.11
CA TRP A 35 -6.69 -1.31 -11.85
C TRP A 35 -7.71 -2.02 -10.95
N THR A 36 -7.81 -3.34 -11.09
CA THR A 36 -8.65 -4.16 -10.21
C THR A 36 -8.14 -4.08 -8.75
N ALA A 37 -6.83 -4.15 -8.54
CA ALA A 37 -6.25 -3.97 -7.21
C ALA A 37 -6.49 -2.57 -6.66
N VAL A 38 -6.31 -1.50 -7.44
CA VAL A 38 -6.64 -0.12 -7.01
C VAL A 38 -8.11 -0.01 -6.59
N PHE A 39 -9.03 -0.58 -7.36
CA PHE A 39 -10.46 -0.55 -7.06
C PHE A 39 -10.80 -1.31 -5.78
N ILE A 40 -10.22 -2.49 -5.59
CA ILE A 40 -10.42 -3.29 -4.36
C ILE A 40 -9.80 -2.59 -3.16
N CYS A 41 -8.60 -2.01 -3.30
CA CYS A 41 -7.99 -1.17 -2.28
C CYS A 41 -8.92 -0.01 -1.89
N ALA A 42 -9.49 0.70 -2.86
CA ALA A 42 -10.41 1.81 -2.57
C ALA A 42 -11.68 1.35 -1.84
N ILE A 43 -12.32 0.26 -2.28
CA ILE A 43 -13.52 -0.28 -1.64
C ILE A 43 -13.20 -0.78 -0.24
N THR A 44 -12.14 -1.57 -0.09
CA THR A 44 -11.76 -2.14 1.21
C THR A 44 -11.42 -1.02 2.19
N THR A 45 -10.63 -0.01 1.81
CA THR A 45 -10.38 1.17 2.66
C THR A 45 -11.66 1.91 3.02
N ALA A 46 -12.57 2.14 2.06
CA ALA A 46 -13.82 2.84 2.35
C ALA A 46 -14.66 2.07 3.36
N VAL A 47 -14.81 0.76 3.20
CA VAL A 47 -15.57 -0.11 4.11
C VAL A 47 -14.89 -0.21 5.48
N THR A 48 -13.58 -0.41 5.53
CA THR A 48 -12.84 -0.53 6.80
C THR A 48 -12.93 0.76 7.59
N MET A 49 -12.65 1.89 6.96
CA MET A 49 -12.69 3.20 7.60
C MET A 49 -14.09 3.57 8.05
N TYR A 50 -15.12 3.23 7.27
CA TYR A 50 -16.51 3.47 7.64
C TYR A 50 -16.92 2.65 8.88
N LEU A 51 -16.48 1.38 8.97
CA LEU A 51 -16.77 0.52 10.12
C LEU A 51 -16.03 0.95 11.39
N ILE A 52 -14.75 1.36 11.27
CA ILE A 52 -13.92 1.74 12.41
C ILE A 52 -14.24 3.15 12.90
N GLY A 53 -14.22 4.12 11.98
CA GLY A 53 -14.31 5.55 12.29
C GLY A 53 -15.72 6.14 12.20
N GLY A 54 -16.68 5.37 11.68
CA GLY A 54 -18.02 5.87 11.34
C GLY A 54 -18.03 6.80 10.12
N ALA A 55 -19.22 7.29 9.76
CA ALA A 55 -19.39 8.29 8.72
C ALA A 55 -18.91 9.67 9.23
N SER A 56 -17.61 9.95 9.10
CA SER A 56 -17.02 11.19 9.59
C SER A 56 -16.06 11.81 8.56
N GLU A 57 -15.79 13.11 8.71
CA GLU A 57 -14.88 13.85 7.83
C GLU A 57 -13.47 13.25 7.83
N LYS A 58 -13.01 12.72 8.97
CA LYS A 58 -11.71 12.04 9.08
C LYS A 58 -11.65 10.79 8.19
N THR A 59 -12.74 10.06 8.06
CA THR A 59 -12.85 8.87 7.21
C THR A 59 -12.65 9.24 5.74
N VAL A 60 -13.28 10.33 5.28
CA VAL A 60 -13.13 10.80 3.90
C VAL A 60 -11.69 11.24 3.61
N CYS A 61 -11.08 11.99 4.53
CA CYS A 61 -9.69 12.42 4.40
C CYS A 61 -8.74 11.21 4.36
N ALA A 62 -8.96 10.21 5.22
CA ALA A 62 -8.16 9.00 5.27
C ALA A 62 -8.28 8.18 3.98
N VAL A 63 -9.50 7.98 3.46
CA VAL A 63 -9.74 7.25 2.21
C VAL A 63 -9.03 7.92 1.03
N LEU A 64 -9.17 9.25 0.89
CA LEU A 64 -8.47 10.00 -0.17
C LEU A 64 -6.95 9.92 -0.04
N GLY A 65 -6.45 10.03 1.20
CA GLY A 65 -5.05 9.82 1.53
C GLY A 65 -4.55 8.44 1.08
N THR A 66 -5.24 7.38 1.48
CA THR A 66 -4.87 6.01 1.13
C THR A 66 -4.90 5.76 -0.37
N ILE A 67 -5.94 6.21 -1.08
CA ILE A 67 -6.02 6.06 -2.55
C ILE A 67 -4.82 6.76 -3.21
N SER A 68 -4.48 7.97 -2.77
CA SER A 68 -3.32 8.70 -3.29
C SER A 68 -2.02 7.95 -3.01
N GLY A 69 -1.84 7.39 -1.80
CA GLY A 69 -0.67 6.61 -1.43
C GLY A 69 -0.50 5.34 -2.25
N VAL A 70 -1.58 4.58 -2.45
CA VAL A 70 -1.60 3.35 -3.26
C VAL A 70 -1.27 3.66 -4.72
N LEU A 71 -1.85 4.73 -5.29
CA LEU A 71 -1.53 5.17 -6.65
C LEU A 71 -0.06 5.57 -6.78
N ILE A 72 0.48 6.31 -5.81
CA ILE A 72 1.88 6.72 -5.81
C ILE A 72 2.80 5.49 -5.69
N ALA A 73 2.50 4.53 -4.81
CA ALA A 73 3.25 3.28 -4.71
C ALA A 73 3.29 2.53 -6.05
N GLY A 74 2.14 2.45 -6.74
CA GLY A 74 2.03 1.87 -8.07
C GLY A 74 2.85 2.61 -9.12
N ILE A 75 2.76 3.94 -9.16
CA ILE A 75 3.55 4.77 -10.09
C ILE A 75 5.05 4.58 -9.83
N THR A 76 5.49 4.68 -8.57
CA THR A 76 6.89 4.47 -8.21
C THR A 76 7.37 3.07 -8.61
N ALA A 77 6.56 2.04 -8.39
CA ALA A 77 6.88 0.69 -8.84
C ALA A 77 7.02 0.59 -10.36
N THR A 78 6.14 1.22 -11.13
CA THR A 78 6.26 1.22 -12.60
C THR A 78 7.52 1.94 -13.09
N VAL A 79 7.94 3.02 -12.40
CA VAL A 79 9.19 3.73 -12.70
C VAL A 79 10.40 2.84 -12.38
N PHE A 80 10.43 2.21 -11.20
CA PHE A 80 11.49 1.28 -10.83
C PHE A 80 11.56 0.06 -11.77
N SER A 81 10.42 -0.48 -12.17
CA SER A 81 10.32 -1.58 -13.13
C SER A 81 10.95 -1.21 -14.48
N ARG A 82 10.69 0.00 -14.99
CA ARG A 82 11.30 0.49 -16.25
C ARG A 82 12.81 0.71 -16.13
N LEU A 83 13.28 1.19 -14.98
CA LEU A 83 14.70 1.46 -14.75
C LEU A 83 15.52 0.18 -14.55
N SER A 84 14.94 -0.83 -13.91
CA SER A 84 15.59 -2.11 -13.61
C SER A 84 15.42 -3.16 -14.71
N GLY A 85 14.50 -2.93 -15.67
CA GLY A 85 14.11 -3.95 -16.66
C GLY A 85 13.27 -5.09 -16.06
N ILE A 86 12.94 -5.02 -14.77
CA ILE A 86 12.15 -6.01 -14.06
C ILE A 86 10.68 -5.78 -14.42
N THR A 87 10.14 -6.60 -15.31
CA THR A 87 8.71 -6.59 -15.64
C THR A 87 8.01 -7.70 -14.84
N GLY A 88 6.68 -7.69 -14.75
CA GLY A 88 5.93 -8.80 -14.14
C GLY A 88 6.07 -10.14 -14.88
N TRP A 89 6.89 -10.20 -15.93
CA TRP A 89 7.36 -11.41 -16.61
C TRP A 89 8.71 -11.92 -16.08
N ASN A 90 9.26 -11.33 -15.03
CA ASN A 90 10.53 -11.75 -14.40
C ASN A 90 10.32 -12.47 -13.05
N VAL A 91 9.10 -12.90 -12.76
CA VAL A 91 8.73 -13.59 -11.50
C VAL A 91 9.20 -15.04 -11.54
N SER A 92 9.56 -15.62 -10.40
CA SER A 92 10.05 -17.00 -10.26
C SER A 92 9.13 -18.12 -10.82
N ASP A 93 7.86 -17.84 -11.14
CA ASP A 93 6.86 -18.80 -11.65
C ASP A 93 6.43 -18.54 -13.11
N ILE A 94 7.29 -17.95 -13.94
CA ILE A 94 6.98 -17.60 -15.35
C ILE A 94 6.42 -18.77 -16.15
N GLU A 95 6.94 -20.00 -16.03
CA GLU A 95 6.45 -21.13 -16.84
C GLU A 95 4.98 -21.49 -16.51
N SER A 96 4.63 -21.48 -15.23
CA SER A 96 3.25 -21.69 -14.73
C SER A 96 2.32 -20.55 -15.17
N LEU A 97 2.82 -19.31 -15.17
CA LEU A 97 2.07 -18.11 -15.52
C LEU A 97 1.94 -17.90 -17.04
N LEU A 98 2.92 -18.34 -17.85
CA LEU A 98 2.86 -18.33 -19.31
C LEU A 98 1.76 -19.27 -19.81
N THR A 99 1.67 -20.46 -19.19
CA THR A 99 0.60 -21.42 -19.49
C THR A 99 -0.78 -20.83 -19.23
N LEU A 100 -0.93 -19.99 -18.20
CA LEU A 100 -2.16 -19.26 -17.89
C LEU A 100 -2.43 -18.08 -18.83
N TYR A 101 -1.39 -17.37 -19.28
CA TYR A 101 -1.50 -16.32 -20.29
C TYR A 101 -2.00 -16.87 -21.63
N GLU A 102 -1.41 -17.98 -22.09
CA GLU A 102 -1.79 -18.65 -23.34
C GLU A 102 -3.20 -19.26 -23.30
N THR A 103 -3.71 -19.58 -22.10
CA THR A 103 -5.03 -20.22 -21.93
C THR A 103 -6.16 -19.21 -21.62
N ASN A 104 -5.88 -18.09 -20.94
CA ASN A 104 -6.91 -17.17 -20.40
C ASN A 104 -6.63 -15.66 -20.56
N ASP A 105 -5.59 -15.24 -21.30
CA ASP A 105 -5.25 -13.81 -21.55
C ASP A 105 -5.04 -12.99 -20.26
N ILE A 106 -4.59 -13.65 -19.18
CA ILE A 106 -4.35 -13.00 -17.88
C ILE A 106 -3.09 -12.15 -17.99
N GLN A 107 -3.17 -10.84 -17.74
CA GLN A 107 -2.03 -9.93 -17.78
C GLN A 107 -1.06 -10.20 -16.61
N VAL A 108 -0.22 -11.23 -16.75
CA VAL A 108 0.78 -11.68 -15.76
C VAL A 108 1.69 -10.53 -15.33
N GLY A 109 2.05 -9.66 -16.29
CA GLY A 109 2.83 -8.46 -16.06
C GLY A 109 2.27 -7.54 -14.96
N GLY A 110 0.94 -7.54 -14.77
CA GLY A 110 0.23 -6.73 -13.77
C GLY A 110 0.15 -7.35 -12.38
N LEU A 111 0.29 -8.68 -12.26
CA LEU A 111 0.09 -9.42 -11.01
C LEU A 111 1.07 -8.99 -9.91
N LEU A 112 2.32 -8.76 -10.31
CA LEU A 112 3.37 -8.29 -9.42
C LEU A 112 3.05 -6.90 -8.83
N PHE A 113 2.53 -6.00 -9.67
CA PHE A 113 2.15 -4.66 -9.22
C PHE A 113 0.91 -4.70 -8.33
N SER A 114 -0.11 -5.50 -8.67
CA SER A 114 -1.27 -5.68 -7.81
C SER A 114 -0.92 -6.30 -6.45
N GLY A 115 0.00 -7.26 -6.40
CA GLY A 115 0.48 -7.84 -5.14
C GLY A 115 1.17 -6.78 -4.27
N LEU A 116 1.97 -5.91 -4.87
CA LEU A 116 2.55 -4.75 -4.19
C LEU A 116 1.47 -3.80 -3.66
N LEU A 117 0.47 -3.44 -4.47
CA LEU A 117 -0.60 -2.53 -4.04
C LEU A 117 -1.39 -3.09 -2.87
N ILE A 118 -1.71 -4.39 -2.91
CA ILE A 118 -2.44 -5.08 -1.84
C ILE A 118 -1.59 -5.16 -0.56
N SER A 119 -0.30 -5.49 -0.69
CA SER A 119 0.62 -5.57 0.45
C SER A 119 0.82 -4.21 1.14
N THR A 120 0.93 -3.15 0.34
CA THR A 120 1.17 -1.78 0.84
C THR A 120 -0.09 -1.09 1.36
N LEU A 121 -1.27 -1.52 0.93
CA LEU A 121 -2.56 -0.98 1.35
C LEU A 121 -2.69 -0.88 2.87
N GLY A 122 -2.38 -1.95 3.60
CA GLY A 122 -2.55 -2.01 5.06
C GLY A 122 -1.74 -0.93 5.76
N ALA A 123 -0.45 -0.83 5.46
CA ALA A 123 0.42 0.18 6.06
C ALA A 123 -0.01 1.61 5.69
N VAL A 124 -0.41 1.85 4.42
CA VAL A 124 -0.88 3.17 3.99
C VAL A 124 -2.22 3.53 4.65
N MET A 125 -3.09 2.54 4.87
CA MET A 125 -4.38 2.68 5.53
C MET A 125 -4.22 3.12 6.99
N ASP A 126 -3.34 2.45 7.74
CA ASP A 126 -3.08 2.74 9.16
C ASP A 126 -2.50 4.15 9.36
N VAL A 127 -1.54 4.52 8.50
CA VAL A 127 -0.94 5.87 8.50
C VAL A 127 -1.96 6.95 8.20
N ALA A 128 -2.75 6.77 7.13
CA ALA A 128 -3.74 7.76 6.71
C ALA A 128 -4.80 7.99 7.80
N MET A 129 -5.26 6.92 8.45
CA MET A 129 -6.25 7.02 9.52
C MET A 129 -5.70 7.71 10.77
N SER A 130 -4.50 7.33 11.20
CA SER A 130 -3.86 7.90 12.38
C SER A 130 -3.60 9.40 12.21
N ILE A 131 -3.12 9.81 11.04
CA ILE A 131 -2.92 11.23 10.71
C ILE A 131 -4.25 11.96 10.69
N SER A 132 -5.26 11.39 10.01
CA SER A 132 -6.57 12.02 9.90
C SER A 132 -7.24 12.19 11.27
N SER A 133 -7.07 11.21 12.16
CA SER A 133 -7.55 11.27 13.54
C SER A 133 -6.80 12.34 14.35
N ALA A 134 -5.46 12.36 14.30
CA ALA A 134 -4.66 13.36 14.99
C ALA A 134 -4.99 14.78 14.51
N MET A 135 -5.17 14.97 13.20
CA MET A 135 -5.55 16.26 12.64
C MET A 135 -6.96 16.69 13.05
N LYS A 136 -7.90 15.75 13.14
CA LYS A 136 -9.25 16.02 13.64
C LYS A 136 -9.22 16.47 15.10
N GLU A 137 -8.44 15.78 15.93
CA GLU A 137 -8.29 16.12 17.35
C GLU A 137 -7.64 17.49 17.55
N ILE A 138 -6.59 17.81 16.78
CA ILE A 138 -5.96 19.15 16.80
C ILE A 138 -6.97 20.23 16.37
N TYR A 139 -7.78 19.95 15.35
CA TYR A 139 -8.79 20.88 14.88
C TYR A 139 -9.89 21.10 15.92
N ASP A 140 -10.40 20.03 16.54
CA ASP A 140 -11.49 20.08 17.54
C ASP A 140 -11.04 20.78 18.84
N GLN A 141 -9.74 20.76 19.17
CA GLN A 141 -9.17 21.53 20.28
C GLN A 141 -9.02 23.02 19.97
N ASN A 142 -8.80 23.39 18.71
CA ASN A 142 -8.65 24.80 18.31
C ASN A 142 -9.26 25.07 16.93
N HIS A 143 -10.55 25.38 16.92
CA HIS A 143 -11.30 25.69 15.69
C HIS A 143 -10.79 26.96 14.96
N GLN A 144 -9.98 27.79 15.61
CA GLN A 144 -9.38 28.99 14.99
C GLN A 144 -8.05 28.71 14.28
N ILE A 145 -7.52 27.48 14.37
CA ILE A 145 -6.24 27.11 13.78
C ILE A 145 -6.17 27.44 12.29
N THR A 146 -5.03 27.99 11.86
CA THR A 146 -4.82 28.30 10.43
C THR A 146 -4.46 27.04 9.65
N ARG A 147 -4.78 27.03 8.35
CA ARG A 147 -4.41 25.95 7.41
C ARG A 147 -2.94 25.54 7.53
N MET A 148 -2.06 26.53 7.57
CA MET A 148 -0.61 26.30 7.62
C MET A 148 -0.16 25.70 8.96
N GLN A 149 -0.77 26.10 10.08
CA GLN A 149 -0.48 25.51 11.39
C GLN A 149 -0.96 24.07 11.46
N LEU A 150 -2.15 23.78 10.95
CA LEU A 150 -2.72 22.45 10.91
C LEU A 150 -1.90 21.50 10.02
N VAL A 151 -1.46 21.97 8.84
CA VAL A 151 -0.52 21.22 7.97
C VAL A 151 0.80 20.97 8.67
N LYS A 152 1.41 21.97 9.32
CA LYS A 152 2.67 21.77 10.05
C LYS A 152 2.54 20.76 11.18
N ALA A 153 1.44 20.78 11.92
CA ALA A 153 1.17 19.82 12.98
C ALA A 153 0.97 18.40 12.43
N GLY A 154 0.14 18.24 11.40
CA GLY A 154 -0.08 16.97 10.71
C GLY A 154 1.20 16.39 10.11
N MET A 155 2.04 17.22 9.47
CA MET A 155 3.33 16.79 8.94
C MET A 155 4.32 16.38 10.03
N ARG A 156 4.23 16.96 11.23
CA ARG A 156 5.10 16.59 12.35
C ARG A 156 4.74 15.20 12.88
N VAL A 157 3.45 14.95 13.09
CA VAL A 157 2.94 13.62 13.50
C VAL A 157 3.24 12.58 12.42
N GLY A 158 2.93 12.92 11.17
CA GLY A 158 3.14 12.02 10.05
C GLY A 158 4.60 11.66 9.79
N ARG A 159 5.56 12.56 10.06
CA ARG A 159 7.00 12.27 9.93
C ARG A 159 7.44 11.09 10.79
N ASP A 160 6.98 11.04 12.02
CA ASP A 160 7.36 9.99 12.95
C ASP A 160 6.75 8.65 12.51
N MET A 161 5.50 8.67 12.04
CA MET A 161 4.81 7.48 11.52
C MET A 161 5.44 6.94 10.23
N MET A 162 5.80 7.82 9.29
CA MET A 162 6.45 7.42 8.02
C MET A 162 7.69 6.56 8.26
N GLY A 163 8.52 6.95 9.24
CA GLY A 163 9.77 6.26 9.53
C GLY A 163 9.54 4.84 10.04
N THR A 164 8.62 4.70 10.99
CA THR A 164 8.30 3.39 11.60
C THR A 164 7.66 2.45 10.58
N ASP A 165 6.68 2.91 9.79
CA ASP A 165 5.98 2.03 8.86
C ASP A 165 6.78 1.72 7.59
N SER A 166 7.62 2.64 7.13
CA SER A 166 8.59 2.36 6.07
C SER A 166 9.59 1.28 6.51
N ASN A 167 10.09 1.35 7.73
CA ASN A 167 11.00 0.32 8.24
C ASN A 167 10.31 -1.04 8.34
N THR A 168 9.06 -1.07 8.80
CA THR A 168 8.24 -2.29 8.85
C THR A 168 8.06 -2.91 7.47
N LEU A 169 7.76 -2.12 6.42
CA LEU A 169 7.65 -2.64 5.05
C LEU A 169 8.97 -3.21 4.55
N ILE A 170 10.08 -2.49 4.72
CA ILE A 170 11.41 -2.95 4.29
C ILE A 170 11.75 -4.29 4.96
N LEU A 171 11.51 -4.40 6.27
CA LEU A 171 11.72 -5.64 7.02
C LEU A 171 10.77 -6.76 6.59
N ALA A 172 9.52 -6.45 6.27
CA ALA A 172 8.54 -7.43 5.77
C ALA A 172 8.98 -8.02 4.42
N PHE A 173 9.40 -7.18 3.48
CA PHE A 173 9.89 -7.64 2.17
C PHE A 173 11.23 -8.38 2.28
N ALA A 174 12.16 -7.90 3.10
CA ALA A 174 13.39 -8.61 3.41
C ALA A 174 13.10 -9.99 4.03
N GLY A 175 12.18 -10.04 5.00
CA GLY A 175 11.71 -11.25 5.66
C GLY A 175 11.10 -12.26 4.69
N SER A 176 10.25 -11.80 3.77
CA SER A 176 9.66 -12.65 2.73
C SER A 176 10.69 -13.24 1.75
N SER A 177 11.86 -12.62 1.66
CA SER A 177 12.95 -13.03 0.76
C SER A 177 14.01 -13.91 1.44
N ILE A 178 13.90 -14.17 2.75
CA ILE A 178 14.91 -14.95 3.51
C ILE A 178 15.13 -16.33 2.92
N SER A 179 14.06 -17.03 2.54
CA SER A 179 14.17 -18.39 1.97
C SER A 179 14.96 -18.41 0.67
N MET A 180 14.80 -17.38 -0.18
CA MET A 180 15.59 -17.22 -1.40
C MET A 180 17.05 -16.88 -1.09
N LEU A 181 17.30 -15.96 -0.14
CA LEU A 181 18.66 -15.60 0.27
C LEU A 181 19.45 -16.80 0.83
N ILE A 182 18.80 -17.68 1.59
CA ILE A 182 19.42 -18.91 2.10
C ILE A 182 19.77 -19.85 0.94
N MET A 183 18.89 -19.99 -0.04
CA MET A 183 19.13 -20.83 -1.21
C MET A 183 20.31 -20.31 -2.04
N ASP A 184 20.35 -19.01 -2.30
CA ASP A 184 21.47 -18.35 -2.99
C ASP A 184 22.81 -18.52 -2.25
N TYR A 185 22.77 -18.42 -0.91
CA TYR A 185 23.93 -18.64 -0.05
C TYR A 185 24.42 -20.10 -0.11
N ALA A 186 23.50 -21.07 -0.11
CA ALA A 186 23.81 -22.49 -0.19
C ALA A 186 24.44 -22.90 -1.54
N TYR A 187 24.06 -22.23 -2.64
CA TYR A 187 24.62 -22.48 -3.97
C TYR A 187 25.95 -21.76 -4.25
N HIS A 188 26.51 -21.03 -3.27
CA HIS A 188 27.76 -20.25 -3.42
C HIS A 188 27.75 -19.30 -4.63
N LEU A 189 26.59 -18.72 -4.94
CA LEU A 189 26.49 -17.78 -6.06
C LEU A 189 27.33 -16.52 -5.78
N PRO A 190 28.03 -15.96 -6.78
CA PRO A 190 28.77 -14.72 -6.60
C PRO A 190 27.82 -13.57 -6.23
N TYR A 191 28.21 -12.73 -5.27
CA TYR A 191 27.40 -11.63 -4.75
C TYR A 191 26.80 -10.72 -5.82
N LEU A 192 27.55 -10.49 -6.92
CA LEU A 192 27.08 -9.70 -8.06
C LEU A 192 25.89 -10.35 -8.78
N GLN A 193 25.86 -11.68 -8.87
CA GLN A 193 24.77 -12.43 -9.50
C GLN A 193 23.53 -12.49 -8.60
N ILE A 194 23.73 -12.56 -7.29
CA ILE A 194 22.65 -12.49 -6.28
C ILE A 194 21.97 -11.12 -6.38
N ILE A 195 22.72 -10.02 -6.33
CA ILE A 195 22.15 -8.66 -6.41
C ILE A 195 21.47 -8.38 -7.76
N ASN A 196 21.96 -8.99 -8.85
CA ASN A 196 21.36 -8.85 -10.18
C ASN A 196 20.19 -9.84 -10.40
N SER A 197 19.88 -10.70 -9.43
CA SER A 197 18.76 -11.64 -9.55
C SER A 197 17.44 -10.89 -9.59
N ASN A 198 16.58 -11.26 -10.55
CA ASN A 198 15.25 -10.71 -10.70
C ASN A 198 14.43 -10.79 -9.39
N ASN A 199 14.57 -11.87 -8.63
CA ASN A 199 13.82 -12.06 -7.38
C ASN A 199 14.19 -11.03 -6.31
N ILE A 200 15.48 -10.76 -6.13
CA ILE A 200 15.97 -9.76 -5.18
C ILE A 200 15.62 -8.36 -5.67
N GLY A 201 15.74 -8.11 -6.97
CA GLY A 201 15.31 -6.85 -7.58
C GLY A 201 13.81 -6.59 -7.38
N ILE A 202 12.96 -7.61 -7.48
CA ILE A 202 11.52 -7.52 -7.20
C ILE A 202 11.28 -7.17 -5.73
N ALA A 203 11.92 -7.88 -4.79
CA ALA A 203 11.74 -7.63 -3.36
C ALA A 203 12.18 -6.22 -2.96
N LEU A 204 13.32 -5.76 -3.48
CA LEU A 204 13.82 -4.39 -3.27
C LEU A 204 12.89 -3.36 -3.90
N MET A 205 12.44 -3.59 -5.13
CA MET A 205 11.48 -2.70 -5.80
C MET A 205 10.19 -2.57 -4.98
N GLN A 206 9.65 -3.69 -4.49
CA GLN A 206 8.42 -3.70 -3.70
C GLN A 206 8.60 -2.98 -2.37
N GLY A 207 9.69 -3.24 -1.65
CA GLY A 207 10.01 -2.55 -0.40
C GLY A 207 10.16 -1.05 -0.59
N LEU A 208 10.99 -0.62 -1.56
CA LEU A 208 11.21 0.79 -1.83
C LEU A 208 9.94 1.50 -2.31
N SER A 209 9.23 0.91 -3.27
CA SER A 209 8.02 1.52 -3.84
C SER A 209 6.90 1.63 -2.81
N GLY A 210 6.75 0.62 -1.94
CA GLY A 210 5.83 0.66 -0.82
C GLY A 210 6.17 1.75 0.19
N SER A 211 7.44 1.86 0.57
CA SER A 211 7.92 2.95 1.44
C SER A 211 7.67 4.33 0.84
N PHE A 212 7.91 4.54 -0.46
CA PHE A 212 7.58 5.80 -1.14
C PHE A 212 6.08 6.08 -1.12
N GLY A 213 5.25 5.04 -1.30
CA GLY A 213 3.80 5.13 -1.16
C GLY A 213 3.37 5.69 0.19
N ILE A 214 3.94 5.18 1.28
CA ILE A 214 3.67 5.69 2.65
C ILE A 214 4.15 7.13 2.80
N VAL A 215 5.41 7.39 2.48
CA VAL A 215 6.05 8.70 2.69
C VAL A 215 5.29 9.81 1.97
N LEU A 216 4.79 9.54 0.77
CA LEU A 216 4.06 10.50 -0.04
C LEU A 216 2.54 10.50 0.23
N SER A 217 1.98 9.43 0.79
CA SER A 217 0.59 9.39 1.27
C SER A 217 0.36 10.38 2.42
N VAL A 218 1.33 10.53 3.32
CA VAL A 218 1.22 11.43 4.46
C VAL A 218 0.99 12.90 4.07
N PRO A 219 1.84 13.56 3.26
CA PRO A 219 1.59 14.94 2.86
C PRO A 219 0.29 15.09 2.08
N ALA A 220 -0.10 14.09 1.29
CA ALA A 220 -1.38 14.10 0.59
C ALA A 220 -2.56 14.07 1.58
N THR A 221 -2.53 13.15 2.55
CA THR A 221 -3.56 13.04 3.61
C THR A 221 -3.67 14.33 4.41
N VAL A 222 -2.53 14.91 4.81
CA VAL A 222 -2.47 16.17 5.56
C VAL A 222 -3.06 17.33 4.75
N ALA A 223 -2.76 17.40 3.45
CA ALA A 223 -3.30 18.42 2.55
C ALA A 223 -4.83 18.28 2.40
N PHE A 224 -5.34 17.06 2.19
CA PHE A 224 -6.78 16.81 2.10
C PHE A 224 -7.50 17.15 3.41
N ALA A 225 -6.96 16.71 4.56
CA ALA A 225 -7.51 17.01 5.87
C ALA A 225 -7.52 18.52 6.16
N ALA A 226 -6.42 19.22 5.88
CA ALA A 226 -6.36 20.66 6.05
C ALA A 226 -7.41 21.37 5.17
N TRP A 227 -7.57 20.95 3.91
CA TRP A 227 -8.53 21.57 2.99
C TRP A 227 -9.99 21.33 3.40
N ILE A 228 -10.34 20.11 3.80
CA ILE A 228 -11.69 19.75 4.22
C ILE A 228 -12.08 20.46 5.52
N TYR A 229 -11.22 20.46 6.54
CA TYR A 229 -11.55 21.05 7.85
C TYR A 229 -11.62 22.58 7.81
N THR A 230 -10.75 23.23 7.05
CA THR A 230 -10.69 24.71 7.00
C THR A 230 -11.43 25.32 5.81
N GLY A 231 -11.98 24.50 4.90
CA GLY A 231 -12.88 24.93 3.82
C GLY A 231 -14.27 25.32 4.31
N ARG A 232 -14.58 25.06 5.59
CA ARG A 232 -15.85 25.37 6.26
C ARG A 232 -15.85 26.67 7.08
N LYS A 233 -14.87 27.57 6.86
CA LYS A 233 -14.91 28.93 7.42
C LYS A 233 -15.85 29.83 6.61
#